data_AF-A0A0P9D3U6-F1
#
_entry.id   AF-A0A0P9D3U6-F1
#
_cell.length_a   1.000
_cell.length_b   1.000
_cell.length_c   1.000
_cell.angle_alpha   90.00
_cell.angle_beta   90.00
_cell.angle_gamma   90.00
#
_symmetry.space_group_name_H-M   'P 1'
#
loop_
_entity.id
_entity.type
_entity.pdbx_description
1 polymer ?
#
loop_
_entity_poly.entity_id
_entity_poly.type
_entity_poly.pdbx_seq_one_letter_code
_entity_poly.pdbx_strand_id
1 'polypeptide(L)'
;MIDEATLRHLYLDEKRSIRAIAILTQMPVHTVRELLGQYQIPRRTAGFQPAHPAPTTLDEATLRRMYLEDMRSIREIATSLDLSTRSVYDALVRYRIPRRSGGYRRTVAPAVSPEQQGTLTETTLRRLYEQNGESIASIAQSLGCPPSRVRDALVRWNIPRRRRGRRYGTV
;
A
#
# COMPACT_ATOMS: atom_id res chain seq x y z
N MET A 1 9.13 -26.30 -38.79
CA MET A 1 10.15 -25.66 -37.93
C MET A 1 9.85 -24.18 -37.96
N ILE A 2 9.74 -23.48 -36.81
CA ILE A 2 9.43 -22.05 -36.80
C ILE A 2 10.73 -21.26 -36.98
N ASP A 3 10.73 -20.29 -37.89
CA ASP A 3 11.90 -19.46 -38.16
C ASP A 3 12.06 -18.36 -37.10
N GLU A 4 13.29 -17.87 -36.95
CA GLU A 4 13.64 -16.81 -36.00
C GLU A 4 12.74 -15.58 -36.16
N ALA A 5 12.53 -15.12 -37.40
CA ALA A 5 11.74 -13.93 -37.70
C ALA A 5 10.30 -14.06 -37.18
N THR A 6 9.68 -15.22 -37.41
CA THR A 6 8.31 -15.52 -36.97
C THR A 6 8.24 -15.60 -35.45
N LEU A 7 9.20 -16.25 -34.80
CA LEU A 7 9.23 -16.35 -33.33
C LEU A 7 9.46 -14.97 -32.68
N ARG A 8 10.32 -14.15 -33.29
CA ARG A 8 10.62 -12.79 -32.84
C ARG A 8 9.40 -11.88 -32.98
N HIS A 9 8.69 -11.94 -34.10
CA HIS A 9 7.46 -11.17 -34.33
C HIS A 9 6.36 -11.55 -33.32
N LEU A 10 6.09 -12.85 -33.15
CA LEU A 10 5.08 -13.31 -32.19
C LEU A 10 5.43 -12.94 -30.74
N TYR A 11 6.71 -13.01 -30.37
CA TYR A 11 7.16 -12.77 -29.00
C TYR A 11 7.33 -11.28 -28.67
N LEU A 12 7.98 -10.50 -29.54
CA LEU A 12 8.31 -9.09 -29.29
C LEU A 12 7.21 -8.14 -29.77
N ASP A 13 6.72 -8.31 -31.00
CA ASP A 13 5.80 -7.36 -31.63
C ASP A 13 4.36 -7.62 -31.18
N GLU A 14 3.88 -8.86 -31.32
CA GLU A 14 2.54 -9.26 -30.85
C GLU A 14 2.46 -9.49 -29.33
N LYS A 15 3.61 -9.46 -28.64
CA LYS A 15 3.74 -9.66 -27.20
C LYS A 15 3.11 -10.95 -26.67
N ARG A 16 2.97 -11.99 -27.49
CA ARG A 16 2.38 -13.28 -27.08
C ARG A 16 3.23 -13.94 -25.99
N SER A 17 2.56 -14.66 -25.09
CA SER A 17 3.26 -15.47 -24.08
C SER A 17 3.86 -16.72 -24.71
N ILE A 18 4.92 -17.27 -24.11
CA ILE A 18 5.55 -18.52 -24.56
C ILE A 18 4.51 -19.65 -24.67
N ARG A 19 3.54 -19.69 -23.75
CA ARG A 19 2.46 -20.68 -23.76
C ARG A 19 1.48 -20.45 -24.91
N ALA A 20 1.14 -19.20 -25.22
CA ALA A 20 0.29 -18.88 -26.36
C ALA A 20 0.97 -19.22 -27.70
N ILE A 21 2.27 -18.93 -27.82
CA ILE A 21 3.07 -19.30 -28.98
C ILE A 21 3.10 -20.82 -29.13
N ALA A 22 3.37 -21.56 -28.05
CA ALA A 22 3.36 -23.03 -28.05
C ALA A 22 2.04 -23.63 -28.55
N ILE A 23 0.90 -23.07 -28.12
CA ILE A 23 -0.41 -23.51 -28.60
C ILE A 23 -0.58 -23.20 -30.09
N LEU A 24 -0.23 -21.98 -30.51
CA LEU A 24 -0.39 -21.52 -31.90
C LEU A 24 0.48 -22.32 -32.87
N THR A 25 1.71 -22.64 -32.48
CA THR A 25 2.66 -23.39 -33.30
C THR A 25 2.55 -24.90 -33.09
N GLN A 26 1.65 -25.36 -32.22
CA GLN A 26 1.51 -26.75 -31.79
C GLN A 26 2.82 -27.38 -31.30
N MET A 27 3.69 -26.56 -30.70
CA MET A 27 4.97 -27.01 -30.17
C MET A 27 4.93 -27.10 -28.64
N PRO A 28 5.70 -28.00 -28.03
CA PRO A 28 5.86 -27.99 -26.59
C PRO A 28 6.44 -26.67 -26.09
N VAL A 29 6.00 -26.23 -24.90
CA VAL A 29 6.47 -24.98 -24.27
C VAL A 29 8.00 -24.97 -24.07
N HIS A 30 8.61 -26.12 -23.80
CA HIS A 30 10.06 -26.24 -23.63
C HIS A 30 10.79 -25.98 -24.95
N THR A 31 10.29 -26.48 -26.08
CA THR A 31 10.88 -26.25 -27.40
C THR A 31 10.84 -24.78 -27.78
N VAL A 32 9.74 -24.08 -27.50
CA VAL A 32 9.66 -22.62 -27.72
C VAL A 32 10.67 -21.87 -26.83
N ARG A 33 10.91 -22.34 -25.59
CA ARG A 33 11.93 -21.75 -24.70
C ARG A 33 13.35 -21.98 -25.21
N GLU A 34 13.63 -23.17 -25.73
CA GLU A 34 14.93 -23.49 -26.32
C GLU A 34 15.18 -22.64 -27.57
N LEU A 35 14.19 -22.51 -28.46
CA LEU A 35 14.30 -21.68 -29.65
C LEU A 35 14.53 -20.19 -29.32
N LEU A 36 13.85 -19.66 -28.29
CA LEU A 36 14.14 -18.29 -27.81
C LEU A 36 15.59 -18.13 -27.35
N GLY A 37 16.17 -19.17 -26.71
CA GLY A 37 17.57 -19.19 -26.30
C GLY A 37 18.53 -19.34 -27.49
N GLN A 38 18.20 -20.24 -28.41
CA GLN A 38 18.99 -20.55 -29.61
C GLN A 38 19.10 -19.32 -30.54
N TYR A 39 17.99 -18.58 -30.71
CA TYR A 39 17.96 -17.34 -31.49
C TYR A 39 18.35 -16.09 -30.69
N GLN A 40 18.88 -16.25 -29.47
CA GLN A 40 19.31 -15.15 -28.60
C GLN A 40 18.24 -14.06 -28.36
N ILE A 41 16.95 -14.43 -28.43
CA ILE A 41 15.85 -13.50 -28.18
C ILE A 41 15.76 -13.30 -26.66
N PRO A 42 15.94 -12.07 -26.15
CA PRO A 42 16.00 -11.82 -24.73
C PRO A 42 14.67 -12.20 -24.07
N ARG A 43 14.74 -13.16 -23.15
CA ARG A 43 13.56 -13.63 -22.43
C ARG A 43 13.11 -12.54 -21.47
N ARG A 44 11.82 -12.20 -21.52
CA ARG A 44 11.18 -11.33 -20.54
C ARG A 44 11.43 -11.92 -19.14
N THR A 45 12.11 -11.16 -18.29
CA THR A 45 12.43 -11.56 -16.93
C THR A 45 11.15 -11.95 -16.20
N ALA A 46 11.16 -13.07 -15.47
CA ALA A 46 10.03 -13.47 -14.65
C ALA A 46 9.68 -12.31 -13.70
N GLY A 47 8.45 -11.80 -13.80
CA GLY A 47 8.00 -10.59 -13.09
C GLY A 47 7.72 -9.39 -14.00
N PHE A 48 8.12 -9.41 -15.28
CA PHE A 48 7.63 -8.44 -16.27
C PHE A 48 6.21 -8.80 -16.70
N GLN A 49 5.24 -8.43 -15.87
CA GLN A 49 3.89 -8.22 -16.36
C GLN A 49 3.96 -6.94 -17.20
N PRO A 50 3.73 -6.98 -18.54
CA PRO A 50 3.42 -5.74 -19.24
C PRO A 50 2.26 -5.13 -18.46
N ALA A 51 2.38 -3.86 -18.08
CA ALA A 51 1.29 -3.14 -17.45
C ALA A 51 0.09 -3.33 -18.37
N HIS A 52 -0.85 -4.21 -18.01
CA HIS A 52 -2.09 -4.30 -18.72
C HIS A 52 -2.66 -2.89 -18.65
N PRO A 53 -2.90 -2.21 -19.78
CA PRO A 53 -3.72 -1.02 -19.74
C PRO A 53 -5.10 -1.53 -19.31
N ALA A 54 -5.36 -1.55 -18.00
CA ALA A 54 -6.71 -1.70 -17.52
C ALA A 54 -7.49 -0.56 -18.18
N PRO A 55 -8.57 -0.85 -18.93
CA PRO A 55 -9.48 0.17 -19.40
C PRO A 55 -10.22 0.64 -18.16
N THR A 56 -9.59 1.54 -17.43
CA THR A 56 -10.27 2.27 -16.39
C THR A 56 -10.20 3.71 -16.83
N THR A 57 -11.34 4.17 -17.33
CA THR A 57 -11.75 5.55 -17.60
C THR A 57 -11.72 6.37 -16.31
N LEU A 58 -10.63 6.29 -15.55
CA LEU A 58 -10.45 7.10 -14.36
C LEU A 58 -9.85 8.41 -14.83
N ASP A 59 -10.71 9.42 -14.92
CA ASP A 59 -10.30 10.75 -15.33
C ASP A 59 -9.30 11.35 -14.32
N GLU A 60 -8.24 11.96 -14.85
CA GLU A 60 -7.19 12.59 -14.06
C GLU A 60 -7.75 13.62 -13.09
N ALA A 61 -8.67 14.47 -13.56
CA ALA A 61 -9.28 15.53 -12.77
C ALA A 61 -10.00 14.98 -11.53
N THR A 62 -10.77 13.91 -11.71
CA THR A 62 -11.50 13.23 -10.63
C THR A 62 -10.54 12.60 -9.63
N LEU A 63 -9.50 11.91 -10.11
CA LEU A 63 -8.48 11.31 -9.23
C LEU A 63 -7.69 12.38 -8.46
N ARG A 64 -7.34 13.49 -9.11
CA ARG A 64 -6.60 14.59 -8.50
C ARG A 64 -7.42 15.26 -7.40
N ARG A 65 -8.69 15.55 -7.65
CA ARG A 65 -9.62 16.10 -6.66
C ARG A 65 -9.78 15.16 -5.47
N MET A 66 -10.12 13.89 -5.72
CA MET A 66 -10.32 12.92 -4.63
C MET A 66 -9.04 12.68 -3.81
N TYR A 67 -7.89 12.59 -4.48
CA TYR A 67 -6.63 12.30 -3.81
C TYR A 67 -6.06 13.53 -3.10
N LEU A 68 -5.89 14.66 -3.80
CA LEU A 68 -5.23 15.87 -3.29
C LEU A 68 -6.16 16.80 -2.50
N GLU A 69 -7.38 17.06 -2.98
CA GLU A 69 -8.30 18.02 -2.36
C GLU A 69 -9.11 17.37 -1.22
N ASP A 70 -9.80 16.26 -1.51
CA ASP A 70 -10.62 15.54 -0.52
C ASP A 70 -9.78 14.73 0.48
N MET A 71 -8.46 14.68 0.26
CA MET A 71 -7.48 13.95 1.07
C MET A 71 -7.84 12.46 1.24
N ARG A 72 -8.55 11.85 0.27
CA ARG A 72 -8.93 10.43 0.34
C ARG A 72 -7.72 9.54 0.13
N SER A 73 -7.74 8.39 0.78
CA SER A 73 -6.74 7.33 0.61
C SER A 73 -6.99 6.54 -0.68
N ILE A 74 -5.94 5.87 -1.16
CA ILE A 74 -6.03 4.97 -2.34
C ILE A 74 -7.11 3.91 -2.13
N ARG A 75 -7.25 3.39 -0.91
CA ARG A 75 -8.27 2.38 -0.57
C ARG A 75 -9.68 2.97 -0.65
N GLU A 76 -9.91 4.15 -0.09
CA GLU A 76 -11.24 4.80 -0.14
C GLU A 76 -11.64 5.13 -1.57
N ILE A 77 -10.69 5.63 -2.38
CA ILE A 77 -10.92 5.92 -3.80
C ILE A 77 -11.27 4.64 -4.56
N ALA A 78 -10.50 3.57 -4.33
CA ALA A 78 -10.74 2.25 -4.90
C ALA A 78 -12.15 1.73 -4.57
N THR A 79 -12.55 1.79 -3.29
CA THR A 79 -13.90 1.39 -2.87
C THR A 79 -15.00 2.28 -3.47
N SER A 80 -14.79 3.59 -3.54
CA SER A 80 -15.81 4.51 -4.08
C SER A 80 -16.06 4.36 -5.58
N LEU A 81 -15.09 3.82 -6.30
CA LEU A 81 -15.13 3.65 -7.76
C LEU A 81 -15.22 2.18 -8.20
N ASP A 82 -15.38 1.27 -7.24
CA ASP A 82 -15.36 -0.18 -7.43
C ASP A 82 -14.14 -0.68 -8.24
N LEU A 83 -12.99 -0.10 -7.94
CA LEU A 83 -11.71 -0.40 -8.57
C LEU A 83 -10.80 -1.17 -7.64
N SER A 84 -9.83 -1.88 -8.24
CA SER A 84 -8.73 -2.43 -7.45
C SER A 84 -7.81 -1.29 -6.97
N THR A 85 -7.24 -1.46 -5.78
CA THR A 85 -6.21 -0.54 -5.25
C THR A 85 -4.99 -0.45 -6.18
N ARG A 86 -4.68 -1.53 -6.91
CA ARG A 86 -3.63 -1.58 -7.94
C ARG A 86 -3.96 -0.67 -9.11
N SER A 87 -5.21 -0.65 -9.58
CA SER A 87 -5.67 0.20 -10.67
C SER A 87 -5.57 1.69 -10.31
N VAL A 88 -6.00 2.07 -9.10
CA VAL A 88 -5.88 3.45 -8.61
C VAL A 88 -4.41 3.85 -8.45
N TYR A 89 -3.57 2.93 -7.96
CA TYR A 89 -2.13 3.14 -7.86
C TYR A 89 -1.49 3.36 -9.23
N ASP A 90 -1.81 2.52 -10.22
CA ASP A 90 -1.27 2.65 -11.57
C ASP A 90 -1.76 3.93 -12.26
N ALA A 91 -2.99 4.36 -11.98
CA ALA A 91 -3.50 5.65 -12.45
C ALA A 91 -2.76 6.85 -11.84
N LEU A 92 -2.47 6.84 -10.54
CA LEU A 92 -1.65 7.88 -9.90
C LEU A 92 -0.26 7.98 -10.54
N VAL A 93 0.36 6.83 -10.86
CA VAL A 93 1.65 6.77 -11.54
C VAL A 93 1.54 7.28 -12.98
N ARG A 94 0.50 6.86 -13.71
CA ARG A 94 0.23 7.26 -15.11
C ARG A 94 0.06 8.77 -15.23
N TYR A 95 -0.74 9.38 -14.37
CA TYR A 95 -1.01 10.82 -14.36
C TYR A 95 0.04 11.65 -13.59
N ARG A 96 1.15 11.04 -13.17
CA ARG A 96 2.26 11.70 -12.44
C ARG A 96 1.79 12.49 -11.21
N ILE A 97 0.72 12.04 -10.55
CA ILE A 97 0.22 12.68 -9.33
C ILE A 97 1.20 12.36 -8.20
N PRO A 98 1.77 13.37 -7.52
CA PRO A 98 2.79 13.16 -6.49
C PRO A 98 2.19 12.35 -5.34
N ARG A 99 2.82 11.21 -5.07
CA ARG A 99 2.38 10.31 -4.00
C ARG A 99 2.78 10.89 -2.66
N ARG A 100 1.85 10.85 -1.70
CA ARG A 100 2.15 11.18 -0.30
C ARG A 100 3.18 10.18 0.24
N SER A 101 4.16 10.67 0.99
CA SER A 101 5.20 9.83 1.59
C SER A 101 4.56 8.74 2.45
N GLY A 102 5.15 7.53 2.40
CA GLY A 102 4.70 6.40 3.20
C GLY A 102 4.67 6.80 4.67
N GLY A 103 3.49 6.82 5.27
CA GLY A 103 3.29 7.35 6.62
C GLY A 103 2.15 8.38 6.72
N TYR A 104 1.65 8.90 5.60
CA TYR A 104 0.44 9.73 5.60
C TYR A 104 -0.81 8.88 5.91
N ARG A 105 -1.03 8.59 7.19
CA ARG A 105 -2.36 8.23 7.68
C ARG A 105 -3.10 9.54 7.86
N ARG A 106 -4.23 9.71 7.16
CA ARG A 106 -5.26 10.64 7.61
C ARG A 106 -5.50 10.24 9.07
N THR A 107 -5.15 11.11 10.00
CA THR A 107 -5.59 11.00 11.39
C THR A 107 -7.09 11.22 11.33
N VAL A 108 -7.81 10.17 10.94
CA VAL A 108 -9.22 10.06 11.25
C VAL A 108 -9.23 9.91 12.76
N ALA A 109 -9.25 11.05 13.45
CA ALA A 109 -9.71 11.06 14.82
C ALA A 109 -11.04 10.32 14.77
N PRO A 110 -11.19 9.17 15.45
CA PRO A 110 -12.50 8.56 15.53
C PRO A 110 -13.43 9.65 16.06
N ALA A 111 -14.58 9.83 15.41
CA ALA A 111 -15.67 10.64 15.91
C ALA A 111 -16.19 9.95 17.17
N VAL A 112 -15.41 10.04 18.25
CA VAL A 112 -15.87 9.71 19.60
C VAL A 112 -16.67 10.91 20.03
N SER A 113 -17.94 10.69 20.32
CA SER A 113 -18.85 11.71 20.83
C SER A 113 -18.19 12.47 21.98
N PRO A 114 -18.36 13.81 22.08
CA PRO A 114 -17.73 14.63 23.10
C PRO A 114 -18.04 14.17 24.53
N GLU A 115 -19.11 13.41 24.74
CA GLU A 115 -19.52 12.81 26.01
C GLU A 115 -18.70 11.58 26.47
N GLN A 116 -17.93 10.93 25.59
CA GLN A 116 -16.93 9.92 25.97
C GLN A 116 -15.52 10.50 26.16
N GLN A 117 -15.38 11.83 26.14
CA GLN A 117 -14.16 12.53 26.53
C GLN A 117 -14.00 12.51 28.06
N GLY A 118 -13.86 11.31 28.63
CA GLY A 118 -13.21 11.15 29.92
C GLY A 118 -11.86 11.88 29.84
N THR A 119 -11.73 12.88 30.68
CA THR A 119 -10.75 13.98 30.70
C THR A 119 -9.30 13.50 30.61
N LEU A 120 -8.84 13.06 29.43
CA LEU A 120 -7.42 12.92 29.13
C LEU A 120 -6.87 14.33 28.95
N THR A 121 -6.57 14.98 30.06
CA THR A 121 -5.84 16.24 30.15
C THR A 121 -4.35 15.96 30.24
N GLU A 122 -3.55 16.94 29.83
CA GLU A 122 -2.09 16.87 29.92
C GLU A 122 -1.63 16.53 31.35
N THR A 123 -2.24 17.15 32.35
CA THR A 123 -1.94 16.93 33.77
C THR A 123 -2.22 15.50 34.22
N THR A 124 -3.36 14.92 33.83
CA THR A 124 -3.69 13.52 34.12
C THR A 124 -2.72 12.58 33.41
N LEU A 125 -2.41 12.81 32.13
CA LEU A 125 -1.48 11.96 31.40
C LEU A 125 -0.07 12.03 31.96
N ARG A 126 0.39 13.21 32.37
CA ARG A 126 1.71 13.42 32.98
C ARG A 126 1.80 12.74 34.34
N ARG A 127 0.76 12.85 35.17
CA ARG A 127 0.68 12.13 36.44
C ARG A 127 0.73 10.62 36.26
N LEU A 128 -0.11 10.06 35.40
CA LEU A 128 -0.16 8.60 35.19
C LEU A 128 1.11 8.07 34.51
N TYR A 129 1.64 8.77 33.51
CA TYR A 129 2.78 8.31 32.71
C TYR A 129 4.15 8.65 33.30
N GLU A 130 4.34 9.86 33.85
CA GLU A 130 5.61 10.29 34.45
C GLU A 130 5.69 9.97 35.94
N GLN A 131 4.66 10.28 36.73
CA GLN A 131 4.71 10.15 38.20
C GLN A 131 4.40 8.73 38.67
N ASN A 132 3.29 8.13 38.23
CA ASN A 132 2.89 6.76 38.60
C ASN A 132 3.63 5.69 37.78
N GLY A 133 4.17 6.09 36.64
CA GLY A 133 4.93 5.22 35.75
C GLY A 133 4.14 4.14 35.03
N GLU A 134 2.84 4.37 34.84
CA GLU A 134 1.96 3.44 34.17
C GLU A 134 2.28 3.26 32.68
N SER A 135 1.98 2.08 32.17
CA SER A 135 2.15 1.79 30.75
C SER A 135 1.07 2.47 29.91
N ILE A 136 1.39 2.77 28.64
CA ILE A 136 0.42 3.30 27.68
C ILE A 136 -0.83 2.41 27.59
N ALA A 137 -0.68 1.09 27.73
CA ALA A 137 -1.79 0.14 27.70
C ALA A 137 -2.66 0.23 28.96
N SER A 138 -2.05 0.33 30.14
CA SER A 138 -2.76 0.51 31.42
C SER A 138 -3.55 1.82 31.45
N ILE A 139 -2.93 2.92 31.01
CA ILE A 139 -3.58 4.23 30.91
C ILE A 139 -4.75 4.18 29.92
N ALA A 140 -4.54 3.53 28.77
CA ALA A 140 -5.58 3.35 27.76
C ALA A 140 -6.78 2.55 28.30
N GLN A 141 -6.52 1.47 29.04
CA GLN A 141 -7.55 0.65 29.68
C GLN A 141 -8.30 1.41 30.78
N SER A 142 -7.58 2.11 31.66
CA SER A 142 -8.16 2.91 32.74
C SER A 142 -9.08 4.02 32.23
N LEU A 143 -8.71 4.62 31.09
CA LEU A 143 -9.46 5.71 30.47
C LEU A 143 -10.45 5.24 29.38
N GLY A 144 -10.61 3.93 29.19
CA GLY A 144 -11.52 3.37 28.17
C GLY A 144 -11.23 3.83 26.74
N CYS A 145 -9.96 4.13 26.43
CA CYS A 145 -9.56 4.70 25.13
C CYS A 145 -8.53 3.80 24.42
N PRO A 146 -8.42 3.88 23.08
CA PRO A 146 -7.44 3.05 22.38
C PRO A 146 -6.00 3.51 22.70
N PRO A 147 -5.02 2.58 22.79
CA PRO A 147 -3.62 2.92 23.07
C PRO A 147 -2.98 3.89 22.06
N SER A 148 -3.52 3.97 20.84
CA SER A 148 -3.14 4.97 19.85
C SER A 148 -3.43 6.39 20.34
N ARG A 149 -4.59 6.64 20.97
CA ARG A 149 -4.98 7.95 21.47
C ARG A 149 -4.03 8.45 22.57
N VAL A 150 -3.63 7.57 23.48
CA VAL A 150 -2.62 7.90 24.51
C VAL A 150 -1.27 8.21 23.88
N ARG A 151 -0.85 7.45 22.86
CA ARG A 151 0.39 7.73 22.12
C ARG A 151 0.34 9.07 21.40
N ASP A 152 -0.78 9.38 20.76
CA ASP A 152 -0.97 10.64 20.04
C ASP A 152 -1.01 11.82 21.01
N ALA A 153 -1.59 11.64 22.21
CA ALA A 153 -1.59 12.63 23.27
C ALA A 153 -0.20 12.91 23.85
N LEU A 154 0.63 11.86 24.07
CA LEU A 154 2.03 12.02 24.47
C LEU A 154 2.82 12.84 23.46
N VAL A 155 2.61 12.59 22.15
CA VAL A 155 3.25 13.36 21.08
C VAL A 155 2.72 14.80 21.05
N ARG A 156 1.40 14.98 21.16
CA ARG A 156 0.75 16.29 21.13
C ARG A 156 1.24 17.22 22.24
N TRP A 157 1.45 16.70 23.44
CA TRP A 157 1.94 17.47 24.60
C TRP A 157 3.44 17.36 24.83
N ASN A 158 4.19 16.83 23.86
CA ASN A 158 5.64 16.73 23.89
C ASN A 158 6.20 16.00 25.14
N ILE A 159 5.45 15.01 25.65
CA ILE A 159 5.87 14.19 26.79
C ILE A 159 6.88 13.14 26.29
N PRO A 160 8.13 13.13 26.79
CA PRO A 160 9.16 12.25 26.29
C PRO A 160 8.78 10.80 26.52
N ARG A 161 8.76 10.01 25.45
CA ARG A 161 8.47 8.58 25.54
C ARG A 161 9.60 7.88 26.27
N ARG A 162 9.28 7.19 27.37
CA ARG A 162 10.22 6.35 28.09
C ARG A 162 10.85 5.36 27.10
N ARG A 163 12.18 5.31 27.05
CA ARG A 163 12.90 4.28 26.28
C ARG A 163 12.37 2.93 26.72
N ARG A 164 12.13 2.02 25.76
CA ARG A 164 11.68 0.65 26.07
C ARG A 164 12.71 0.04 27.03
N GLY A 165 12.37 -0.02 28.33
CA GLY A 165 13.12 -0.78 29.30
C GLY A 165 13.03 -2.25 28.93
N ARG A 166 14.18 -2.95 28.98
CA ARG A 166 14.22 -4.42 28.96
C ARG A 166 13.12 -4.93 29.89
N ARG A 167 12.33 -5.88 29.39
CA ARG A 167 11.46 -6.71 30.23
C ARG A 167 12.37 -7.41 31.23
N TYR A 168 12.50 -6.87 32.45
CA TYR A 168 12.88 -7.70 33.58
C TYR A 168 11.61 -8.42 33.99
N GLY A 169 11.66 -9.74 33.83
CA GLY A 169 10.60 -10.63 34.24
C GLY A 169 10.32 -10.46 35.72
N THR A 170 9.04 -10.57 36.02
CA THR A 170 8.46 -11.09 37.25
C THR A 170 9.37 -12.14 37.89
N VAL A 171 9.83 -11.91 39.13
CA VAL A 171 9.40 -12.61 40.35
C VAL A 171 9.59 -11.65 41.53
#